data_AF-W9S0J3-F1
#
_entry.id   AF-W9S0J3-F1
#
_cell.length_a   1.000
_cell.length_b   1.000
_cell.length_c   1.000
_cell.angle_alpha   90.00
_cell.angle_beta   90.00
_cell.angle_gamma   90.00
#
_symmetry.space_group_name_H-M   'P 1'
#
loop_
_entity.id
_entity.type
_entity.pdbx_description
1 polymer ?
#
loop_
_entity_poly.entity_id
_entity_poly.type
_entity_poly.pdbx_seq_one_letter_code
_entity_poly.pdbx_strand_id
1 'polypeptide(L)'
;MAPLMFLMQDKVYMDIWHHVKDAVMEGGHPYERAHGMNMVEYVRKDDRFGELFKCSMKEFNPILMKRILEIYQCFEGIEHCAGDMFVAIPKGDAIFMKWMLHAWDDENSLVILQNC
;
A
#
# COMPACT_ATOMS: atom_id res chain seq x y z
N MET A 1 -9.34 -12.41 -6.59
CA MET A 1 -9.07 -11.27 -7.52
C MET A 1 -10.27 -10.33 -7.66
N ALA A 2 -11.48 -10.71 -7.19
CA ALA A 2 -12.68 -9.88 -7.36
C ALA A 2 -12.59 -8.54 -6.59
N PRO A 3 -12.24 -8.52 -5.29
CA PRO A 3 -11.88 -7.33 -4.54
C PRO A 3 -10.95 -6.36 -5.26
N LEU A 4 -9.82 -6.81 -5.85
CA LEU A 4 -8.95 -5.90 -6.59
C LEU A 4 -9.67 -5.28 -7.79
N MET A 5 -10.41 -6.11 -8.54
CA MET A 5 -11.14 -5.61 -9.69
C MET A 5 -12.19 -4.58 -9.28
N PHE A 6 -12.86 -4.79 -8.14
CA PHE A 6 -13.77 -3.81 -7.56
C PHE A 6 -13.06 -2.57 -7.06
N LEU A 7 -11.86 -2.69 -6.47
CA LEU A 7 -11.05 -1.53 -6.07
C LEU A 7 -10.68 -0.68 -7.29
N MET A 8 -10.22 -1.30 -8.37
CA MET A 8 -9.81 -0.60 -9.60
C MET A 8 -10.99 0.09 -10.32
N GLN A 9 -12.20 -0.46 -10.18
CA GLN A 9 -13.43 0.09 -10.76
C GLN A 9 -14.22 0.95 -9.77
N ASP A 10 -13.78 1.05 -8.50
CA ASP A 10 -14.44 1.86 -7.49
C ASP A 10 -14.42 3.32 -7.91
N LYS A 11 -15.49 4.05 -7.63
CA LYS A 11 -15.59 5.47 -7.97
C LYS A 11 -14.39 6.28 -7.47
N VAL A 12 -13.89 5.98 -6.27
CA VAL A 12 -12.72 6.67 -5.70
C VAL A 12 -11.48 6.49 -6.59
N TYR A 13 -11.27 5.29 -7.14
CA TYR A 13 -10.17 5.03 -8.07
C TYR A 13 -10.45 5.57 -9.48
N MET A 14 -11.69 5.47 -9.94
CA MET A 14 -12.09 5.95 -11.27
C MET A 14 -11.98 7.47 -11.39
N ASP A 15 -12.32 8.21 -10.33
CA ASP A 15 -12.24 9.67 -10.31
C ASP A 15 -10.79 10.17 -10.54
N ILE A 16 -9.79 9.41 -10.10
CA ILE A 16 -8.36 9.73 -10.28
C ILE A 16 -7.96 9.79 -11.76
N TRP A 17 -8.53 8.91 -12.60
CA TRP A 17 -8.20 8.84 -14.02
C TRP A 17 -8.56 10.14 -14.76
N HIS A 18 -9.53 10.90 -14.27
CA HIS A 18 -9.88 12.21 -14.82
C HIS A 18 -8.81 13.28 -14.59
N HIS A 19 -7.90 13.06 -13.65
CA HIS A 19 -6.82 14.01 -13.28
C HIS A 19 -5.43 13.60 -13.78
N VAL A 20 -5.30 12.45 -14.46
CA VAL A 20 -4.00 11.96 -14.95
C VAL A 20 -3.38 12.94 -15.95
N LYS A 21 -4.19 13.53 -16.83
CA LYS A 21 -3.70 14.53 -17.79
C LYS A 21 -3.06 15.72 -17.06
N ASP A 22 -3.74 16.28 -16.08
CA ASP A 22 -3.27 17.45 -15.35
C ASP A 22 -2.02 17.13 -14.52
N ALA A 23 -1.99 15.94 -13.90
CA ALA A 23 -0.82 15.45 -13.19
C ALA A 23 0.42 15.31 -14.11
N VAL A 24 0.24 14.88 -15.36
CA VAL A 24 1.34 14.80 -16.33
C VAL A 24 1.82 16.19 -16.75
N MET A 25 0.92 17.16 -16.92
CA MET A 25 1.26 18.49 -17.41
C MET A 25 1.81 19.43 -16.34
N GLU A 26 1.29 19.33 -15.12
CA GLU A 26 1.54 20.27 -14.03
C GLU A 26 2.24 19.62 -12.83
N GLY A 27 2.45 18.30 -12.84
CA GLY A 27 2.97 17.54 -11.70
C GLY A 27 1.92 17.28 -10.62
N GLY A 28 2.35 16.63 -9.53
CA GLY A 28 1.48 16.27 -8.40
C GLY A 28 0.75 14.94 -8.58
N HIS A 29 0.38 14.29 -7.48
CA HIS A 29 -0.20 12.96 -7.52
C HIS A 29 -1.70 13.02 -7.93
N PRO A 30 -2.15 12.23 -8.94
CA PRO A 30 -3.54 12.23 -9.38
C PRO A 30 -4.56 12.02 -8.26
N TYR A 31 -4.23 11.19 -7.26
CA TYR A 31 -5.10 10.93 -6.10
C TYR A 31 -5.34 12.19 -5.26
N GLU A 32 -4.29 12.97 -5.00
CA GLU A 32 -4.39 14.19 -4.21
C GLU A 32 -5.17 15.26 -4.97
N ARG A 33 -4.99 15.35 -6.29
CA ARG A 33 -5.78 16.25 -7.15
C ARG A 33 -7.27 15.92 -7.12
N ALA A 34 -7.63 14.63 -7.11
CA ALA A 34 -9.02 14.19 -7.07
C ALA A 34 -9.68 14.38 -5.68
N HIS A 35 -8.94 14.09 -4.61
CA HIS A 35 -9.52 13.89 -3.28
C HIS A 35 -9.03 14.86 -2.21
N GLY A 36 -8.06 15.72 -2.52
CA GLY A 36 -7.50 16.72 -1.62
C GLY A 36 -6.66 16.15 -0.47
N MET A 37 -6.34 14.86 -0.51
CA MET A 37 -5.51 14.15 0.48
C MET A 37 -4.83 12.95 -0.18
N ASN A 38 -3.80 12.40 0.48
CA ASN A 38 -3.13 11.21 -0.03
C ASN A 38 -3.96 9.95 0.22
N MET A 39 -3.62 8.87 -0.49
CA MET A 39 -4.34 7.60 -0.42
C MET A 39 -4.33 6.97 0.98
N VAL A 40 -3.22 7.10 1.73
CA VAL A 40 -3.08 6.50 3.06
C VAL A 40 -4.04 7.15 4.05
N GLU A 41 -4.19 8.48 3.98
CA GLU A 41 -5.17 9.22 4.76
C GLU A 41 -6.61 8.88 4.35
N TYR A 42 -6.87 8.80 3.05
CA TYR A 42 -8.20 8.47 2.53
C TYR A 42 -8.67 7.09 2.99
N VAL A 43 -7.79 6.08 2.91
CA VAL A 43 -8.06 4.70 3.36
C VAL A 43 -8.42 4.63 4.85
N ARG A 44 -7.87 5.53 5.67
CA ARG A 44 -8.21 5.63 7.11
C ARG A 44 -9.51 6.38 7.36
N LYS A 45 -9.89 7.30 6.46
CA LYS A 45 -11.04 8.18 6.61
C LYS A 45 -12.34 7.53 6.15
N ASP A 46 -12.32 6.76 5.07
CA ASP A 46 -13.51 6.10 4.49
C ASP A 46 -13.49 4.61 4.80
N ASP A 47 -14.33 4.17 5.76
CA ASP A 47 -14.37 2.77 6.21
C ASP A 47 -14.71 1.78 5.09
N ARG A 48 -15.60 2.17 4.17
CA ARG A 48 -16.04 1.31 3.05
C ARG A 48 -14.90 1.09 2.08
N PHE A 49 -14.25 2.17 1.65
CA PHE A 49 -13.11 2.10 0.76
C PHE A 49 -11.91 1.44 1.44
N GLY A 50 -11.69 1.75 2.72
CA GLY A 50 -10.64 1.15 3.52
C GLY A 50 -10.78 -0.36 3.65
N GLU A 51 -11.99 -0.87 3.86
CA GLU A 51 -12.22 -2.31 3.90
C GLU A 51 -12.06 -2.97 2.52
N LEU A 52 -12.55 -2.33 1.45
CA LEU A 52 -12.33 -2.81 0.07
C LEU A 52 -10.83 -2.89 -0.26
N PHE A 53 -10.05 -1.87 0.12
CA PHE A 53 -8.61 -1.85 -0.04
C PHE A 53 -7.93 -2.99 0.73
N LYS A 54 -8.26 -3.17 2.02
CA LYS A 54 -7.72 -4.27 2.84
C LYS A 54 -8.05 -5.65 2.25
N CYS A 55 -9.28 -5.85 1.79
CA CYS A 55 -9.69 -7.10 1.14
C CYS A 55 -8.91 -7.34 -0.15
N SER A 56 -8.71 -6.30 -0.96
CA SER A 56 -7.93 -6.38 -2.21
C SER A 56 -6.49 -6.79 -1.96
N MET A 57 -5.84 -6.22 -0.94
CA MET A 57 -4.46 -6.57 -0.58
C MET A 57 -4.32 -8.00 -0.06
N LYS A 58 -5.35 -8.52 0.65
CA LYS A 58 -5.37 -9.91 1.15
C LYS A 58 -5.40 -10.93 0.01
N GLU A 59 -6.09 -10.67 -1.09
CA GLU A 59 -6.28 -11.65 -2.16
C GLU A 59 -5.03 -12.00 -2.97
N PHE A 60 -3.98 -11.18 -2.94
CA PHE A 60 -2.69 -11.47 -3.59
C PHE A 60 -1.71 -12.25 -2.73
N ASN A 61 -2.06 -12.48 -1.47
CA ASN A 61 -1.24 -13.19 -0.50
C ASN A 61 -1.38 -14.72 -0.50
N PRO A 62 -2.48 -15.40 -0.93
CA PRO A 62 -2.64 -16.82 -0.65
C PRO A 62 -1.53 -17.70 -1.22
N ILE A 63 -1.02 -17.43 -2.43
CA ILE A 63 0.05 -18.22 -3.04
C ILE A 63 1.36 -18.07 -2.26
N LEU A 64 1.75 -16.82 -1.99
CA LEU A 64 2.99 -16.52 -1.27
C LEU A 64 2.92 -16.98 0.19
N MET A 65 1.85 -16.65 0.90
CA MET A 65 1.67 -17.00 2.30
C MET A 65 1.54 -18.51 2.49
N LYS A 66 0.90 -19.22 1.55
CA LYS A 66 0.89 -20.69 1.60
C LYS A 66 2.30 -21.26 1.58
N ARG A 67 3.19 -20.75 0.71
CA ARG A 67 4.61 -21.16 0.67
C ARG A 67 5.36 -20.81 1.95
N ILE A 68 5.12 -19.63 2.51
CA ILE A 68 5.74 -19.23 3.79
C ILE A 68 5.30 -20.18 4.90
N LEU A 69 4.00 -20.48 4.99
CA LEU A 69 3.44 -21.36 6.02
C LEU A 69 3.80 -22.85 5.84
N GLU A 70 4.23 -23.28 4.66
CA GLU A 70 4.82 -24.62 4.46
C GLU A 70 6.14 -24.75 5.24
N ILE A 71 6.89 -23.66 5.42
CA ILE A 71 8.20 -23.63 6.08
C ILE A 71 8.08 -23.13 7.54
N TYR A 72 7.23 -22.12 7.77
CA TYR A 72 7.03 -21.46 9.06
C TYR A 72 5.72 -21.92 9.69
N GLN A 73 5.81 -22.76 10.72
CA GLN A 73 4.68 -23.55 11.24
C GLN A 73 4.00 -22.95 12.49
N CYS A 74 4.53 -21.87 13.08
CA CYS A 74 3.90 -21.19 14.21
C CYS A 74 3.96 -19.68 14.01
N PHE A 75 2.97 -18.93 14.49
CA PHE A 75 3.03 -17.46 14.54
C PHE A 75 3.67 -16.95 15.86
N GLU A 76 4.37 -17.84 16.56
CA GLU A 76 5.04 -17.51 17.83
C GLU A 76 6.25 -16.61 17.54
N GLY A 77 6.34 -15.50 18.28
CA GLY A 77 7.38 -14.48 18.06
C GLY A 77 6.99 -13.38 17.06
N ILE A 78 5.74 -13.33 16.58
CA ILE A 78 5.26 -12.17 15.81
C ILE A 78 4.86 -11.04 16.75
N GLU A 79 5.48 -9.89 16.57
CA GLU A 79 5.12 -8.64 17.24
C GLU A 79 4.57 -7.63 16.23
N HIS A 80 3.48 -6.97 16.58
CA HIS A 80 2.89 -5.89 15.78
C HIS A 80 3.39 -4.54 16.28
N CYS A 81 4.13 -3.82 15.43
CA CYS A 81 4.63 -2.49 15.72
C CYS A 81 3.93 -1.47 14.80
N ALA A 82 3.24 -0.48 15.38
CA ALA A 82 2.77 0.67 14.63
C ALA A 82 3.93 1.68 14.45
N GLY A 83 3.99 2.35 13.31
CA GLY A 83 5.05 3.32 13.04
C GLY A 83 4.95 3.97 11.67
N ASP A 84 5.96 4.79 11.37
CA ASP A 84 6.15 5.45 10.08
C ASP A 84 7.50 5.05 9.50
N MET A 85 7.48 4.37 8.35
CA MET A 85 8.68 3.87 7.68
C MET A 85 9.59 4.97 7.14
N PHE A 86 9.09 6.20 6.99
CA PHE A 86 9.91 7.36 6.63
C PHE A 86 10.72 7.88 7.83
N VAL A 87 10.30 7.55 9.05
CA VAL A 87 10.98 7.94 10.29
C VAL A 87 11.92 6.83 10.77
N ALA A 88 11.41 5.61 10.93
CA ALA A 88 12.21 4.48 11.40
C ALA A 88 11.57 3.13 11.04
N ILE A 89 12.42 2.14 10.71
CA ILE A 89 12.03 0.74 10.56
C ILE A 89 12.70 -0.07 11.69
N PRO A 90 11.96 -0.92 12.42
CA PRO A 90 12.54 -1.77 13.46
C PRO A 90 13.67 -2.64 12.90
N LYS A 91 14.74 -2.82 13.67
CA LYS A 91 15.87 -3.64 13.26
C LYS A 91 15.54 -5.13 13.28
N GLY A 92 16.08 -5.85 12.31
CA GLY A 92 15.97 -7.30 12.17
C GLY A 92 16.96 -7.81 11.12
N ASP A 93 17.16 -9.12 11.09
CA ASP A 93 18.13 -9.75 10.18
C ASP A 93 17.71 -9.67 8.71
N ALA A 94 16.41 -9.53 8.45
CA ALA A 94 15.84 -9.38 7.13
C ALA A 94 14.58 -8.51 7.18
N ILE A 95 14.37 -7.70 6.14
CA ILE A 95 13.18 -6.88 5.97
C ILE A 95 12.44 -7.34 4.71
N PHE A 96 11.14 -7.58 4.84
CA PHE A 96 10.29 -8.02 3.75
C PHE A 96 9.35 -6.89 3.30
N MET A 97 9.55 -6.38 2.08
CA MET A 97 8.78 -5.28 1.50
C MET A 97 7.87 -5.74 0.37
N LYS A 98 6.75 -6.39 0.69
CA LYS A 98 5.75 -6.76 -0.32
C LYS A 98 4.92 -5.56 -0.72
N TRP A 99 4.91 -5.26 -2.02
CA TRP A 99 4.00 -4.26 -2.60
C TRP A 99 4.13 -2.87 -1.94
N MET A 100 5.34 -2.54 -1.48
CA MET A 100 5.63 -1.25 -0.85
C MET A 100 6.30 -0.29 -1.85
N LEU A 101 7.50 -0.61 -2.34
CA LEU A 101 8.33 0.34 -3.11
C LEU A 101 7.67 0.82 -4.42
N HIS A 102 6.85 0.00 -5.08
CA HIS A 102 6.15 0.41 -6.31
C HIS A 102 5.08 1.51 -6.10
N ALA A 103 4.73 1.82 -4.84
CA ALA A 103 3.81 2.88 -4.50
C ALA A 103 4.50 4.26 -4.31
N TRP A 104 5.82 4.32 -4.45
CA TRP A 104 6.63 5.49 -4.18
C TRP A 104 7.55 5.82 -5.36
N ASP A 105 7.92 7.09 -5.48
CA ASP A 105 8.98 7.52 -6.40
C ASP A 105 10.36 7.11 -5.88
N ASP A 106 11.40 7.36 -6.69
CA ASP A 106 12.77 6.96 -6.36
C ASP A 106 13.29 7.65 -5.09
N GLU A 107 12.95 8.92 -4.88
CA GLU A 107 13.40 9.70 -3.71
C GLU A 107 12.83 9.12 -2.42
N ASN A 108 11.51 8.90 -2.37
CA ASN A 108 10.85 8.30 -1.22
C ASN A 108 11.26 6.83 -1.04
N SER A 109 11.45 6.09 -2.13
CA SER A 109 11.97 4.72 -2.09
C SER A 109 13.36 4.66 -1.48
N LEU A 110 14.25 5.59 -1.81
CA LEU A 110 15.59 5.67 -1.22
C LEU A 110 15.53 5.94 0.28
N VAL A 111 14.66 6.84 0.74
CA VAL A 111 14.47 7.10 2.18
C VAL A 111 14.03 5.83 2.91
N ILE A 112 13.03 5.12 2.37
CA ILE A 112 12.56 3.86 2.96
C ILE A 112 13.70 2.83 3.02
N LEU A 113 14.48 2.71 1.95
CA LEU A 113 15.60 1.76 1.87
C LEU A 113 16.77 2.12 2.79
N GLN A 114 17.00 3.40 3.06
CA GLN A 114 18.02 3.86 4.00
C GLN A 114 17.63 3.59 5.46
N ASN A 115 16.33 3.52 5.75
CA ASN A 115 15.82 3.22 7.09
C ASN A 115 15.84 1.71 7.41
N CYS A 116 15.91 0.86 6.39
CA CYS A 116 16.09 -0.59 6.52
C CYS A 116 17.48 -0.91 7.13
#